data_AF-A0A2N8K856-F1
#
_entry.id   AF-A0A2N8K856-F1
#
_cell.length_a   1.000
_cell.length_b   1.000
_cell.length_c   1.000
_cell.angle_alpha   90.00
_cell.angle_beta   90.00
_cell.angle_gamma   90.00
#
_symmetry.space_group_name_H-M   'P 1'
#
loop_
_entity.id
_entity.type
_entity.pdbx_description
1 polymer ?
#
loop_
_entity_poly.entity_id
_entity_poly.type
_entity_poly.pdbx_seq_one_letter_code
_entity_poly.pdbx_strand_id
1 'polypeptide(L)' 'VPGMTPLLVCQAAHQLKLPCVQIIHEFGRWTHLAVAISNERTQLLTAKLNQGKTVYETGLVHV' A
#
# COMPACT_ATOMS: atom_id res chain seq x y z
N VAL A 1 0.23 9.66 8.23
CA VAL A 1 1.37 10.49 8.69
C VAL A 1 0.95 11.94 8.52
N PRO A 2 1.06 12.81 9.55
CA PRO A 2 0.65 14.21 9.42
C PRO A 2 1.25 14.86 8.17
N GLY A 3 0.41 15.51 7.35
CA GLY A 3 0.83 16.15 6.10
C GLY A 3 1.00 15.24 4.88
N MET A 4 0.80 13.93 4.99
CA MET A 4 0.88 12.99 3.86
C MET A 4 -0.45 12.30 3.57
N THR A 5 -0.80 12.16 2.29
CA THR A 5 -1.92 11.31 1.87
C THR A 5 -1.56 9.83 2.07
N PRO A 6 -2.55 8.92 2.19
CA PRO A 6 -2.30 7.49 2.31
C PRO A 6 -1.42 6.93 1.17
N LEU A 7 -1.66 7.37 -0.08
CA LEU A 7 -0.83 6.98 -1.21
C LEU A 7 0.63 7.44 -1.05
N LEU A 8 0.84 8.69 -0.62
CA LEU A 8 2.20 9.21 -0.38
C LEU A 8 2.92 8.42 0.71
N VAL A 9 2.23 7.98 1.75
CA VAL A 9 2.84 7.13 2.79
C VAL A 9 3.25 5.77 2.21
N CYS A 10 2.41 5.12 1.40
CA CYS A 10 2.76 3.87 0.73
C CYS A 10 3.98 4.03 -0.19
N GLN A 11 4.01 5.11 -0.99
CA GLN A 11 5.11 5.41 -1.91
C GLN A 11 6.41 5.69 -1.15
N ALA A 12 6.35 6.47 -0.06
CA ALA A 12 7.50 6.74 0.78
C ALA A 12 8.04 5.46 1.44
N ALA A 13 7.17 4.60 1.97
CA ALA A 13 7.57 3.31 2.53
C ALA A 13 8.32 2.43 1.52
N HIS A 14 7.85 2.39 0.27
CA HIS A 14 8.52 1.66 -0.80
C HIS A 14 9.86 2.29 -1.21
N GLN A 15 9.90 3.62 -1.39
CA GLN A 15 11.11 4.36 -1.77
C GLN A 15 12.22 4.25 -0.72
N LEU A 16 11.85 4.30 0.56
CA LEU A 16 12.76 4.11 1.70
C LEU A 16 13.20 2.66 1.87
N LYS A 17 12.65 1.73 1.06
CA LYS A 17 12.90 0.28 1.16
C LYS A 17 12.66 -0.25 2.57
N LEU A 18 11.58 0.21 3.20
CA LEU A 18 11.17 -0.33 4.49
C LEU A 18 10.98 -1.85 4.35
N PRO A 19 11.32 -2.64 5.39
CA PRO A 19 11.25 -4.08 5.33
C PRO A 19 9.78 -4.53 5.40
N CYS A 20 9.06 -4.39 4.29
CA CYS A 20 7.65 -4.73 4.20
C CYS A 20 7.47 -5.84 3.15
N VAL A 21 6.68 -6.86 3.50
CA VAL A 21 6.24 -7.90 2.58
C VAL A 21 5.03 -7.45 1.77
N GLN A 22 4.22 -6.54 2.32
CA GLN A 22 3.10 -5.93 1.62
C GLN A 22 2.98 -4.44 1.95
N ILE A 23 2.72 -3.63 0.93
CA ILE A 23 2.35 -2.23 1.02
C ILE A 23 1.06 -2.07 0.22
N ILE A 24 -0.04 -1.72 0.89
CA ILE A 24 -1.36 -1.57 0.24
C ILE A 24 -1.90 -0.16 0.44
N HIS A 25 -2.26 0.50 -0.66
CA HIS A 25 -3.06 1.72 -0.64
C HIS A 25 -4.54 1.34 -0.58
N GLU A 26 -5.16 1.45 0.58
CA GLU A 26 -6.50 0.91 0.82
C GLU A 26 -7.58 2.00 0.72
N PHE A 27 -8.46 1.84 -0.27
CA PHE A 27 -9.69 2.61 -0.47
C PHE A 27 -9.50 4.13 -0.52
N GLY A 28 -8.31 4.62 -0.89
CA GLY A 28 -7.98 6.05 -0.88
C GLY A 28 -7.81 6.65 0.52
N ARG A 29 -7.92 5.85 1.59
CA ARG A 29 -8.08 6.33 2.97
C ARG A 29 -7.05 5.79 3.94
N TRP A 30 -6.49 4.62 3.64
CA TRP A 30 -5.60 3.91 4.55
C TRP A 30 -4.32 3.47 3.87
N THR A 31 -3.27 3.36 4.68
CA THR A 31 -2.00 2.74 4.31
C THR A 31 -1.86 1.48 5.13
N HIS A 32 -1.76 0.33 4.46
CA HIS A 32 -1.44 -0.94 5.07
C HIS A 32 0.03 -1.25 4.86
N LEU A 33 0.75 -1.60 5.92
CA LEU A 33 2.13 -2.05 5.87
C LEU A 33 2.27 -3.36 6.65
N ALA A 34 2.60 -4.45 5.96
CA ALA A 34 2.97 -5.71 6.58
C ALA A 34 4.49 -5.80 6.67
N VAL A 35 5.04 -5.77 7.89
CA VAL A 35 6.49 -5.82 8.14
C VAL A 35 7.02 -7.23 7.89
N ALA A 36 8.17 -7.31 7.22
CA ALA A 36 8.85 -8.55 6.90
C ALA A 36 9.61 -9.11 8.11
N ILE A 37 9.52 -10.43 8.28
CA ILE A 37 10.33 -11.19 9.23
C ILE A 37 11.59 -11.76 8.52
N SER A 38 11.62 -11.76 7.18
CA SER A 38 12.75 -12.20 6.36
C SER A 38 12.85 -11.40 5.05
N ASN A 39 13.86 -11.66 4.22
CA ASN A 39 14.09 -10.95 2.94
C ASN A 39 13.13 -11.42 1.83
N GLU A 40 11.83 -11.23 2.04
CA GLU A 40 10.81 -11.50 1.03
C GLU A 40 10.61 -10.30 0.09
N ARG A 41 10.09 -10.59 -1.11
CA ARG A 41 9.76 -9.55 -2.10
C ARG A 41 8.54 -8.77 -1.64
N THR A 42 8.67 -7.44 -1.57
CA THR A 42 7.54 -6.54 -1.31
C THR A 42 6.48 -6.61 -2.40
N GLN A 43 5.23 -6.88 -2.01
CA GLN A 43 4.05 -6.71 -2.86
C GLN A 43 3.52 -5.29 -2.73
N LEU A 44 3.21 -4.68 -3.88
CA LEU A 44 2.59 -3.35 -3.96
C LEU A 44 1.18 -3.52 -4.50
N LEU A 45 0.18 -3.07 -3.74
CA LEU A 45 -1.22 -3.24 -4.11
C LEU A 45 -2.03 -1.97 -3.85
N THR A 46 -3.14 -1.83 -4.55
CA THR A 46 -4.18 -0.83 -4.27
C THR A 46 -5.52 -1.56 -4.12
N ALA A 47 -6.18 -1.37 -2.98
CA ALA A 47 -7.50 -1.93 -2.74
C ALA A 47 -8.56 -0.88 -3.08
N LYS A 48 -9.54 -1.23 -3.91
CA LYS A 48 -10.66 -0.35 -4.25
C LYS A 48 -11.99 -1.08 -4.24
N LEU A 49 -13.08 -0.33 -4.10
CA LEU A 49 -14.42 -0.86 -4.27
C LEU A 49 -14.81 -0.83 -5.75
N ASN A 50 -15.16 -1.97 -6.31
CA ASN A 50 -15.78 -2.10 -7.62
C ASN A 50 -17.10 -2.86 -7.47
N GLN A 51 -18.22 -2.21 -7.78
CA GLN A 51 -19.57 -2.77 -7.63
C GLN A 51 -19.83 -3.37 -6.23
N GLY A 52 -19.38 -2.67 -5.18
CA GLY A 52 -19.55 -3.10 -3.78
C GLY A 52 -18.61 -4.21 -3.31
N LYS A 53 -17.66 -4.67 -4.16
CA LYS A 53 -16.66 -5.68 -3.80
C LYS A 53 -15.26 -5.06 -3.74
N THR A 54 -14.44 -5.56 -2.83
CA THR A 54 -13.01 -5.20 -2.78
C THR A 54 -12.27 -5.88 -3.92
N VAL A 55 -11.55 -5.10 -4.71
CA VAL A 55 -10.62 -5.57 -5.76
C VAL A 55 -9.23 -5.06 -5.42
N TYR A 56 -8.23 -5.92 -5.60
CA TYR A 56 -6.82 -5.57 -5.45
C TYR A 56 -6.18 -5.42 -6.82
N GLU A 57 -5.61 -4.24 -7.05
CA GLU A 57 -4.84 -3.94 -8.25
C GLU A 57 -3.36 -3.89 -7.93
N THR A 58 -2.53 -4.40 -8.83
CA THR A 58 -1.08 -4.33 -8.68
C THR A 58 -0.58 -2.89 -8.79
N GLY A 59 0.28 -2.50 -7.86
CA GLY A 59 0.88 -1.16 -7.81
C GLY A 59 0.18 -0.21 -6.85
N LEU A 60 0.79 0.96 -6.66
CA LEU A 60 0.31 2.04 -5.80
C LEU A 60 -0.29 3.15 -6.68
N VAL A 61 -1.61 3.15 -6.84
CA VAL A 61 -2.33 4.08 -7.73
C VAL A 61 -3.32 4.95 -6.95
N HIS A 62 -3.76 6.05 -7.56
CA HIS A 62 -4.89 6.82 -7.05
C HIS A 62 -6.19 6.04 -7.22
N VAL A 63 -7.07 6.17 -6.23
CA VAL A 63 -8.41 5.57 -6.17
C VAL A 63 -9.44 6.67 -6.26
#